data_AF-A0AAI8B9N7-F1
#
_entry.id   AF-A0AAI8B9N7-F1
#
_cell.length_a   1.000
_cell.length_b   1.000
_cell.length_c   1.000
_cell.angle_alpha   90.00
_cell.angle_beta   90.00
_cell.angle_gamma   90.00
#
_symmetry.space_group_name_H-M   'P 1'
#
loop_
_entity.id
_entity.type
_entity.pdbx_description
1 polymer ?
#
loop_
_entity_poly.entity_id
_entity_poly.type
_entity_poly.pdbx_seq_one_letter_code
_entity_poly.pdbx_strand_id
1 'polypeptide(L)'
;MNKPNSLRAALVAALPQLSASPDQLLVFVNEGRIEATGTRTASFDYEYECEIIVRDFVGSADDVMIAVVEWARANQPDLVTNRDERRNGITFVADILSNNAVDLGLKVKLSESVVVGTDEAGNRTVEHIDDAADEWLS
;
A
#
# COMPACT_ATOMS: atom_id res chain seq x y z
N MET A 1 3.48 10.29 2.26
CA MET A 1 3.06 8.89 2.13
C MET A 1 1.94 8.87 1.13
N ASN A 2 2.19 8.30 -0.04
CA ASN A 2 1.29 8.28 -1.19
C ASN A 2 0.71 6.88 -1.40
N LYS A 3 1.50 5.83 -1.12
CA LYS A 3 1.14 4.43 -1.39
C LYS A 3 -0.17 3.97 -0.71
N PRO A 4 -0.53 4.35 0.54
CA PRO A 4 -1.78 3.90 1.14
C PRO A 4 -3.02 4.43 0.41
N ASN A 5 -2.98 5.69 -0.04
CA ASN A 5 -4.06 6.29 -0.81
C ASN A 5 -4.11 5.71 -2.24
N SER A 6 -2.96 5.43 -2.86
CA SER A 6 -2.88 4.74 -4.16
C SER A 6 -3.50 3.34 -4.08
N LEU A 7 -3.17 2.56 -3.04
CA LEU A 7 -3.73 1.23 -2.82
C LEU A 7 -5.25 1.29 -2.57
N ARG A 8 -5.71 2.25 -1.76
CA ARG A 8 -7.15 2.49 -1.58
C ARG A 8 -7.84 2.77 -2.93
N ALA A 9 -7.26 3.63 -3.76
CA ALA A 9 -7.81 3.98 -5.06
C ALA A 9 -7.87 2.77 -6.00
N ALA A 10 -6.82 1.94 -6.01
CA ALA A 10 -6.78 0.71 -6.80
C ALA A 10 -7.87 -0.29 -6.38
N LEU A 11 -8.08 -0.48 -5.07
CA LEU A 11 -9.16 -1.32 -4.55
C LEU A 11 -10.54 -0.81 -4.95
N VAL A 12 -10.79 0.50 -4.83
CA VAL A 12 -12.07 1.10 -5.23
C VAL A 12 -12.30 1.01 -6.74
N ALA A 13 -11.25 1.13 -7.54
CA ALA A 13 -11.32 0.98 -8.98
C ALA A 13 -11.59 -0.47 -9.41
N ALA A 14 -10.96 -1.44 -8.77
CA ALA A 14 -11.15 -2.87 -9.05
C ALA A 14 -12.50 -3.39 -8.54
N LEU A 15 -13.02 -2.84 -7.45
CA LEU A 15 -14.20 -3.34 -6.74
C LEU A 15 -15.26 -2.23 -6.59
N PRO A 16 -16.17 -2.07 -7.56
CA PRO A 16 -17.18 -1.00 -7.55
C PRO A 16 -18.06 -0.96 -6.30
N GLN A 17 -18.25 -2.10 -5.62
CA GLN A 17 -18.98 -2.18 -4.34
C GLN A 17 -18.39 -1.23 -3.28
N LEU A 18 -17.06 -1.12 -3.22
CA LEU A 18 -16.36 -0.27 -2.24
C LEU A 18 -16.54 1.23 -2.53
N SER A 19 -16.79 1.60 -3.78
CA SER A 19 -17.16 2.97 -4.17
C SER A 19 -18.57 3.32 -3.68
N ALA A 20 -19.51 2.38 -3.78
CA ALA A 20 -20.89 2.57 -3.36
C ALA A 20 -21.05 2.65 -1.83
N SER A 21 -20.14 2.02 -1.07
CA SER A 21 -20.14 2.01 0.39
C SER A 21 -18.74 2.31 0.96
N PRO A 22 -18.31 3.58 1.02
CA PRO A 22 -16.95 3.95 1.41
C PRO A 22 -16.55 3.50 2.82
N ASP A 23 -17.52 3.35 3.73
CA ASP A 23 -17.29 2.90 5.11
C ASP A 23 -16.93 1.40 5.21
N GLN A 24 -17.14 0.63 4.13
CA GLN A 24 -16.71 -0.77 4.05
C GLN A 24 -15.19 -0.92 3.91
N LEU A 25 -14.48 0.14 3.46
CA LEU A 25 -13.05 0.12 3.23
C LEU A 25 -12.33 1.09 4.17
N LEU A 26 -11.56 0.54 5.10
CA LEU A 26 -10.70 1.30 6.00
C LEU A 26 -9.23 1.03 5.65
N VAL A 27 -8.41 2.07 5.73
CA VAL A 27 -6.96 1.98 5.49
C VAL A 27 -6.24 2.64 6.64
N PHE A 28 -5.31 1.91 7.25
CA PHE A 28 -4.50 2.34 8.38
C PHE A 28 -3.01 2.16 8.08
N VAL A 29 -2.19 2.95 8.75
CA VAL A 29 -0.73 2.78 8.76
C VAL A 29 -0.35 2.39 10.18
N ASN A 30 0.25 1.20 10.31
CA ASN A 30 0.69 0.61 11.57
C ASN A 30 2.21 0.39 11.55
N GLU A 31 2.79 0.20 12.74
CA GLU A 31 4.21 -0.17 12.92
C GLU A 31 5.21 0.70 12.14
N GLY A 32 4.88 1.98 11.97
CA GLY A 32 5.68 2.90 11.18
C GLY A 32 7.04 3.19 11.81
N ARG A 33 8.08 3.20 10.97
CA ARG A 33 9.43 3.66 11.31
C ARG A 33 9.97 4.60 10.23
N ILE A 34 10.93 5.41 10.64
CA ILE A 34 11.65 6.34 9.78
C ILE A 34 13.11 5.91 9.76
N GLU A 35 13.63 5.66 8.58
CA GLU A 35 15.05 5.43 8.34
C GLU A 35 15.65 6.66 7.69
N ALA A 36 16.47 7.41 8.43
CA ALA A 36 17.14 8.58 7.92
C ALA A 36 18.65 8.36 7.96
N THR A 37 19.33 8.69 6.87
CA THR A 37 20.80 8.74 6.86
C THR A 37 21.23 10.15 7.28
N GLY A 38 22.29 10.28 8.08
CA GLY A 38 22.81 11.57 8.59
C GLY A 38 23.47 12.45 7.52
N THR A 39 22.93 12.46 6.30
CA THR A 39 23.40 13.24 5.16
C THR A 39 23.02 14.72 5.33
N ARG A 40 23.41 15.56 4.37
CA ARG A 40 23.22 17.02 4.45
C ARG A 40 21.76 17.44 4.32
N THR A 41 20.88 16.57 3.83
CA THR A 41 19.45 16.82 3.68
C THR A 41 18.66 16.01 4.71
N ALA A 42 17.46 16.46 5.03
CA ALA A 42 16.54 15.73 5.91
C ALA A 42 15.74 14.67 5.13
N SER A 43 16.37 14.01 4.14
CA SER A 43 15.77 12.91 3.39
C SER A 43 15.69 11.66 4.25
N PHE A 44 14.65 10.86 4.06
CA PHE A 44 14.40 9.67 4.88
C PHE A 44 13.45 8.72 4.16
N ASP A 45 13.42 7.48 4.63
CA ASP A 45 12.52 6.44 4.14
C ASP A 45 11.47 6.12 5.20
N TYR A 46 10.22 6.02 4.79
CA TYR A 46 9.17 5.41 5.57
C TYR A 46 9.22 3.90 5.38
N GLU A 47 9.07 3.17 6.47
CA GLU A 47 8.73 1.76 6.44
C GLU A 47 7.58 1.50 7.40
N TYR A 48 6.54 0.80 6.93
CA TYR A 48 5.33 0.60 7.72
C TYR A 48 4.50 -0.58 7.22
N GLU A 49 3.51 -0.96 8.01
CA GLU A 49 2.46 -1.88 7.61
C GLU A 49 1.20 -1.11 7.22
N CYS A 50 0.80 -1.22 5.97
CA CYS A 50 -0.49 -0.73 5.49
C CYS A 50 -1.55 -1.79 5.79
N GLU A 51 -2.46 -1.47 6.72
CA GLU A 51 -3.57 -2.35 7.07
C GLU A 51 -4.83 -1.93 6.32
N ILE A 52 -5.45 -2.87 5.63
CA ILE A 52 -6.70 -2.69 4.90
C ILE A 52 -7.76 -3.54 5.59
N ILE A 53 -8.86 -2.92 5.97
CA ILE A 53 -10.02 -3.64 6.49
C ILE A 53 -11.16 -3.48 5.49
N VAL A 54 -11.67 -4.60 5.02
CA VAL A 54 -12.87 -4.68 4.19
C VAL A 54 -13.98 -5.35 5.00
N ARG A 55 -15.13 -4.69 5.11
CA ARG A 55 -16.28 -5.19 5.88
C ARG A 55 -17.47 -5.55 5.00
N ASP A 56 -18.18 -6.61 5.35
CA ASP A 56 -19.40 -7.06 4.71
C ASP A 56 -19.25 -7.17 3.18
N PHE A 57 -18.09 -7.64 2.71
CA PHE A 57 -17.82 -7.74 1.28
C PHE A 57 -18.60 -8.92 0.69
N VAL A 58 -19.36 -8.68 -0.38
CA VAL A 58 -20.20 -9.71 -1.00
C VAL A 58 -19.59 -10.06 -2.34
N GLY A 59 -18.92 -11.21 -2.41
CA GLY A 59 -18.18 -11.62 -3.59
C GLY A 59 -17.07 -12.60 -3.25
N SER A 60 -16.16 -12.82 -4.19
CA SER A 60 -14.98 -13.64 -3.90
C SER A 60 -13.95 -12.81 -3.16
N ALA A 61 -13.45 -13.33 -2.03
CA ALA A 61 -12.27 -12.74 -1.37
C ALA A 61 -11.08 -12.67 -2.34
N ASP A 62 -11.01 -13.57 -3.33
CA ASP A 62 -9.96 -13.58 -4.35
C ASP A 62 -9.92 -12.27 -5.13
N ASP A 63 -11.06 -11.63 -5.40
CA ASP A 63 -11.11 -10.37 -6.16
C ASP A 63 -10.37 -9.24 -5.41
N VAL A 64 -10.49 -9.22 -4.08
CA VAL A 64 -9.76 -8.30 -3.20
C VAL A 64 -8.26 -8.63 -3.21
N MET A 65 -7.91 -9.91 -3.06
CA MET A 65 -6.51 -10.34 -3.03
C MET A 65 -5.80 -10.07 -4.35
N ILE A 66 -6.46 -10.31 -5.49
CA ILE A 66 -5.94 -10.03 -6.83
C ILE A 66 -5.66 -8.53 -6.97
N ALA A 67 -6.60 -7.67 -6.60
CA ALA A 67 -6.41 -6.22 -6.68
C ALA A 67 -5.21 -5.73 -5.83
N VAL A 68 -5.02 -6.29 -4.63
CA VAL A 68 -3.85 -5.98 -3.79
C VAL A 68 -2.55 -6.47 -4.43
N VAL A 69 -2.54 -7.69 -4.96
CA VAL A 69 -1.34 -8.26 -5.61
C VAL A 69 -0.99 -7.47 -6.88
N GLU A 70 -1.97 -7.12 -7.72
CA GLU A 70 -1.74 -6.30 -8.92
C GLU A 70 -1.18 -4.93 -8.57
N TRP A 71 -1.75 -4.28 -7.56
CA TRP A 71 -1.23 -3.00 -7.07
C TRP A 71 0.20 -3.14 -6.53
N ALA A 72 0.47 -4.18 -5.72
CA ALA A 72 1.79 -4.44 -5.15
C ALA A 72 2.83 -4.68 -6.25
N ARG A 73 2.49 -5.44 -7.30
CA ARG A 73 3.38 -5.66 -8.45
C ARG A 73 3.82 -4.35 -9.11
N ALA A 74 2.93 -3.36 -9.17
CA ALA A 74 3.20 -2.09 -9.82
C ALA A 74 3.91 -1.08 -8.90
N ASN A 75 3.63 -1.07 -7.60
CA ASN A 75 4.05 0.01 -6.67
C ASN A 75 5.02 -0.46 -5.57
N GLN A 76 5.16 -1.77 -5.36
CA GLN A 76 6.04 -2.40 -4.37
C GLN A 76 6.50 -3.79 -4.85
N PRO A 77 7.26 -3.86 -5.95
CA PRO A 77 7.55 -5.10 -6.68
C PRO A 77 8.39 -6.12 -5.88
N ASP A 78 9.13 -5.68 -4.87
CA ASP A 78 9.86 -6.54 -3.92
C ASP A 78 8.93 -7.52 -3.20
N LEU A 79 7.67 -7.15 -2.92
CA LEU A 79 6.67 -8.03 -2.33
C LEU A 79 6.34 -9.27 -3.16
N VAL A 80 6.67 -9.29 -4.46
CA VAL A 80 6.45 -10.45 -5.33
C VAL A 80 7.75 -11.03 -5.87
N THR A 81 8.80 -10.23 -6.00
CA THR A 81 10.08 -10.63 -6.59
C THR A 81 11.07 -11.16 -5.53
N ASN A 82 11.14 -10.53 -4.36
CA ASN A 82 12.04 -10.92 -3.28
C ASN A 82 11.46 -12.12 -2.52
N ARG A 83 12.28 -13.14 -2.28
CA ARG A 83 11.85 -14.40 -1.64
C ARG A 83 11.34 -14.19 -0.21
N ASP A 84 12.02 -13.37 0.57
CA ASP A 84 11.72 -13.20 1.99
C ASP A 84 10.52 -12.25 2.17
N GLU A 85 10.44 -11.20 1.34
CA GLU A 85 9.28 -10.30 1.31
C GLU A 85 8.03 -11.01 0.79
N ARG A 86 8.13 -11.82 -0.28
CA ARG A 86 6.99 -12.61 -0.78
C ARG A 86 6.39 -13.54 0.26
N ARG A 87 7.17 -13.99 1.25
CA ARG A 87 6.68 -14.92 2.29
C ARG A 87 5.82 -14.23 3.35
N ASN A 88 6.10 -12.97 3.70
CA ASN A 88 5.47 -12.31 4.85
C ASN A 88 5.03 -10.85 4.60
N GLY A 89 5.22 -10.34 3.39
CA GLY A 89 4.99 -8.94 3.05
C GLY A 89 3.53 -8.62 2.72
N ILE A 90 2.74 -9.64 2.36
CA ILE A 90 1.28 -9.54 2.27
C ILE A 90 0.69 -10.67 3.11
N THR A 91 -0.06 -10.32 4.15
CA THR A 91 -0.75 -11.28 5.02
C THR A 91 -2.21 -10.88 5.19
N PHE A 92 -3.06 -11.85 5.51
CA PHE A 92 -4.47 -11.58 5.67
C PHE A 92 -5.11 -12.46 6.74
N VAL A 93 -6.23 -11.98 7.28
CA VAL A 93 -7.20 -12.74 8.05
C VAL A 93 -8.55 -12.55 7.36
N ALA A 94 -9.34 -13.62 7.30
CA ALA A 94 -10.68 -13.61 6.74
C ALA A 94 -11.67 -14.21 7.74
N ASP A 95 -12.79 -13.53 7.96
CA ASP A 95 -13.94 -14.07 8.66
C ASP A 95 -15.08 -14.30 7.67
N ILE A 96 -15.49 -15.56 7.52
CA ILE A 96 -16.53 -15.96 6.57
C ILE A 96 -17.88 -15.88 7.26
N LEU A 97 -18.70 -14.93 6.82
CA LEU A 97 -19.97 -14.62 7.46
C LEU A 97 -21.10 -15.52 6.93
N SER A 98 -22.10 -15.78 7.78
CA SER A 98 -23.22 -16.69 7.47
C SER A 98 -24.14 -16.21 6.34
N ASN A 99 -24.02 -14.94 5.94
CA ASN A 99 -24.77 -14.30 4.86
C ASN A 99 -24.02 -14.29 3.51
N ASN A 100 -23.00 -15.15 3.36
CA ASN A 100 -22.10 -15.21 2.19
C ASN A 100 -21.25 -13.94 1.99
N ALA A 101 -21.14 -13.08 3.01
CA ALA A 101 -20.18 -11.99 3.01
C ALA A 101 -18.86 -12.42 3.68
N VAL A 102 -17.83 -11.62 3.49
CA VAL A 102 -16.53 -11.81 4.12
C VAL A 102 -16.03 -10.50 4.72
N ASP A 103 -15.52 -10.59 5.94
CA ASP A 103 -14.70 -9.54 6.54
C ASP A 103 -13.22 -9.90 6.31
N LEU A 104 -12.45 -8.94 5.81
CA LEU A 104 -11.02 -9.11 5.52
C LEU A 104 -10.21 -8.09 6.30
N GLY A 105 -9.15 -8.56 6.93
CA GLY A 105 -8.04 -7.71 7.40
C GLY A 105 -6.78 -8.09 6.65
N LEU A 106 -6.25 -7.20 5.83
CA LEU A 106 -5.00 -7.39 5.11
C LEU A 106 -3.92 -6.49 5.68
N LYS A 107 -2.68 -6.97 5.64
CA LYS A 107 -1.49 -6.24 6.05
C LYS A 107 -0.46 -6.33 4.94
N VAL A 108 -0.01 -5.16 4.48
CA VAL A 108 0.94 -5.01 3.38
C VAL A 108 2.14 -4.22 3.87
N LYS A 109 3.35 -4.81 3.83
CA LYS A 109 4.58 -4.11 4.20
C LYS A 109 5.00 -3.18 3.07
N LEU A 110 5.12 -1.89 3.36
CA LEU A 110 5.45 -0.86 2.38
C LEU A 110 6.65 -0.04 2.83
N SER A 111 7.45 0.35 1.84
CA SER A 111 8.48 1.37 1.94
C SER A 111 8.11 2.59 1.08
N GLU A 112 8.51 3.79 1.49
CA GLU A 112 8.43 4.99 0.65
C GLU A 112 9.57 5.95 0.94
N SER A 113 10.34 6.32 -0.09
CA SER A 113 11.46 7.25 0.06
C SER A 113 11.01 8.70 -0.06
N VAL A 114 11.51 9.56 0.83
CA VAL A 114 11.25 11.01 0.84
C VAL A 114 12.55 11.78 0.63
N VAL A 115 12.61 12.51 -0.48
CA VAL A 115 13.72 13.39 -0.79
C VAL A 115 13.38 14.82 -0.38
N VAL A 116 14.20 15.38 0.50
CA VAL A 116 14.06 16.78 0.95
C VAL A 116 15.12 17.63 0.28
N GLY A 117 14.69 18.65 -0.44
CA GLY A 117 15.55 19.60 -1.14
C GLY A 117 15.24 21.04 -0.77
N THR A 118 15.85 21.94 -1.53
CA THR A 118 15.61 23.38 -1.46
C THR A 118 15.46 23.94 -2.88
N ASP A 119 14.45 24.76 -3.11
CA ASP A 119 14.26 25.44 -4.40
C ASP A 119 15.18 26.66 -4.57
N GLU A 120 15.14 27.31 -5.73
CA GLU A 120 15.94 28.51 -6.04
C GLU A 120 15.64 29.70 -5.12
N ALA A 121 14.47 29.73 -4.48
CA ALA A 121 14.05 30.76 -3.54
C ALA A 121 14.41 30.43 -2.08
N GLY A 122 15.04 29.28 -1.81
CA GLY A 122 15.41 28.86 -0.47
C GLY A 122 14.31 28.12 0.32
N ASN A 123 13.18 27.80 -0.30
CA ASN A 123 12.10 27.06 0.35
C ASN A 123 12.37 25.55 0.33
N ARG A 124 11.91 24.84 1.36
CA ARG A 124 11.97 23.37 1.41
C ARG A 124 11.09 22.76 0.33
N THR A 125 11.65 21.84 -0.44
CA THR A 125 10.91 20.93 -1.34
C THR A 125 10.87 19.53 -0.74
N VAL A 126 9.77 18.81 -0.98
CA VAL A 126 9.58 17.43 -0.53
C VAL A 126 9.04 16.62 -1.70
N GLU A 127 9.77 15.58 -2.08
CA GLU A 127 9.42 14.69 -3.18
C GLU A 127 9.33 13.25 -2.66
N HIS A 128 8.30 12.53 -3.09
CA HIS A 128 8.13 11.10 -2.83
C HIS A 128 8.65 10.34 -4.05
N ILE A 129 9.67 9.51 -3.86
CA ILE A 129 10.19 8.66 -4.93
C ILE A 129 9.33 7.41 -4.99
N ASP A 130 8.84 7.10 -6.19
CA ASP A 130 8.03 5.92 -6.41
C ASP A 130 8.93 4.71 -6.67
N ASP A 131 8.72 3.63 -5.92
CA ASP A 131 9.45 2.36 -6.13
C ASP A 131 8.76 1.51 -7.21
N ALA A 132 7.91 2.14 -8.02
CA ALA A 132 7.24 1.47 -9.11
C ALA A 132 8.27 0.79 -10.01
N ALA A 133 7.97 -0.41 -10.48
CA ALA A 133 8.86 -1.13 -11.39
C ALA A 133 9.15 -0.20 -12.58
N ASP A 134 10.40 0.27 -12.67
CA ASP A 134 10.91 1.10 -13.76
C ASP A 134 10.36 0.54 -15.10
N GLU A 135 9.85 1.40 -15.98
CA GLU A 135 9.29 1.05 -17.31
C GLU A 135 10.34 0.45 -18.29
N TRP A 136 11.37 -0.23 -17.77
CA TRP A 136 12.47 -0.87 -18.50
C TRP A 136 12.28 -2.38 -18.67
N LEU A 137 11.05 -2.84 -18.77
CA LEU A 137 10.71 -4.15 -19.34
C LEU A 137 9.58 -3.97 -20.36
N SER A 138 9.91 -3.30 -21.47
CA SER A 138 9.19 -3.45 -22.75
C SER A 138 9.86 -4.47 -23.65
#